data_AF-A0A6H1U793-F1
#
_entry.id   AF-A0A6H1U793-F1
#
_cell.length_a   1.000
_cell.length_b   1.000
_cell.length_c   1.000
_cell.angle_alpha   90.00
_cell.angle_beta   90.00
_cell.angle_gamma   90.00
#
_symmetry.space_group_name_H-M   'P 1'
#
loop_
_entity.id
_entity.type
_entity.pdbx_description
1 polymer ?
#
loop_
_entity_poly.entity_id
_entity_poly.type
_entity_poly.pdbx_seq_one_letter_code
_entity_poly.pdbx_strand_id
1 'polypeptide(L)'
;MRAFWFDPFLWIHLAGIAALPLFLELCWIGFALGDPILPVWLEFSLPVAIAVLPVVWMQWSRPFYIFSILVVALKPIRLTDAQRRLLTLFKRGQNRFLALIVPVVPIAAAWFLYRSAPAASGIADWLPSWRLLGLAIAAISLLAAHLFIQVPVSVLGVMLAQQNEFEDVEPFPVEQIPQNFSLFGLDVDRLLPELVAAMPPSSPATADAEPSPADEDRPASEGS
;
A
#
# COMPACT_ATOMS: atom_id res chain seq x y z
N MET A 1 4.76 22.34 -2.60
CA MET A 1 4.71 20.86 -2.65
C MET A 1 4.14 20.37 -1.34
N ARG A 2 3.36 19.28 -1.34
CA ARG A 2 2.70 18.77 -0.13
C ARG A 2 3.73 18.08 0.76
N ALA A 3 3.83 18.44 2.04
CA ALA A 3 4.92 17.96 2.91
C ALA A 3 4.91 16.43 3.08
N PHE A 4 3.71 15.83 3.15
CA PHE A 4 3.55 14.38 3.34
C PHE A 4 3.98 13.55 2.13
N TRP A 5 4.18 14.15 0.94
CA TRP A 5 4.69 13.42 -0.23
C TRP A 5 6.09 12.88 -0.03
N PHE A 6 6.87 13.48 0.87
CA PHE A 6 8.24 13.07 1.13
C PHE A 6 8.32 11.89 2.12
N ASP A 7 7.19 11.35 2.59
CA ASP A 7 7.23 10.12 3.38
C ASP A 7 7.80 8.97 2.51
N PRO A 8 8.91 8.35 2.95
CA PRO A 8 9.63 7.34 2.18
C PRO A 8 8.78 6.10 1.88
N PHE A 9 7.83 5.74 2.74
CA PHE A 9 7.00 4.55 2.53
C PHE A 9 6.08 4.71 1.32
N LEU A 10 5.59 5.92 1.03
CA LEU A 10 4.82 6.19 -0.17
C LEU A 10 5.65 5.90 -1.43
N TRP A 11 6.88 6.40 -1.48
CA TRP A 11 7.77 6.19 -2.63
C TRP A 11 8.24 4.76 -2.78
N ILE A 12 8.57 4.07 -1.67
CA ILE A 12 8.96 2.65 -1.70
C ILE A 12 7.84 1.81 -2.30
N HIS A 13 6.60 2.01 -1.84
CA HIS A 13 5.46 1.27 -2.38
C HIS A 13 5.15 1.66 -3.82
N LEU A 14 5.23 2.94 -4.17
CA LEU A 14 5.03 3.39 -5.55
C LEU A 14 6.07 2.78 -6.50
N ALA A 15 7.34 2.72 -6.10
CA ALA A 15 8.42 2.09 -6.85
C ALA A 15 8.19 0.59 -7.07
N GLY A 16 7.41 -0.06 -6.20
CA GLY A 16 7.01 -1.46 -6.35
C GLY A 16 6.33 -1.77 -7.69
N ILE A 17 5.73 -0.79 -8.36
CA ILE A 17 5.15 -0.96 -9.71
C ILE A 17 6.18 -1.46 -10.74
N ALA A 18 7.47 -1.19 -10.53
CA ALA A 18 8.55 -1.65 -11.40
C ALA A 18 8.70 -3.19 -11.39
N ALA A 19 8.17 -3.89 -10.38
CA ALA A 19 8.16 -5.35 -10.34
C ALA A 19 7.06 -5.97 -11.21
N LEU A 20 6.09 -5.17 -11.68
CA LEU A 20 4.94 -5.65 -12.44
C LEU A 20 5.33 -6.45 -13.71
N PRO A 21 6.25 -5.98 -14.58
CA PRO A 21 6.60 -6.71 -15.80
C PRO A 21 7.17 -8.10 -15.51
N LEU A 22 8.00 -8.22 -14.47
CA LEU A 22 8.59 -9.50 -14.05
C LEU A 22 7.51 -10.51 -13.68
N PHE A 23 6.53 -10.11 -12.87
CA PHE A 23 5.45 -11.02 -12.47
C PHE A 23 4.50 -11.36 -13.62
N LEU A 24 4.27 -10.44 -14.55
CA LEU A 24 3.50 -10.72 -15.75
C LEU A 24 4.22 -11.69 -16.68
N GLU A 25 5.55 -11.59 -16.83
CA GLU A 25 6.35 -12.53 -17.60
C GLU A 25 6.31 -13.94 -16.99
N LEU A 26 6.49 -14.06 -15.67
CA LEU A 26 6.35 -15.34 -14.97
C LEU A 26 4.93 -15.92 -15.12
N CYS A 27 3.90 -15.07 -15.10
CA CYS A 27 2.52 -15.49 -15.33
C CYS A 27 2.34 -16.05 -16.75
N TRP A 28 2.92 -15.39 -17.75
CA TRP A 28 2.89 -15.82 -19.15
C TRP A 28 3.56 -17.18 -19.35
N ILE A 29 4.74 -17.37 -18.78
CA ILE A 29 5.46 -18.65 -18.79
C ILE A 29 4.63 -19.73 -18.09
N GLY A 30 4.00 -19.41 -16.95
CA GLY A 30 3.10 -20.33 -16.24
C GLY A 30 1.94 -20.81 -17.11
N PHE A 31 1.31 -19.91 -17.88
CA PHE A 31 0.24 -20.30 -18.81
C PHE A 31 0.73 -21.13 -20.00
N ALA A 32 1.99 -20.98 -20.42
CA ALA A 32 2.60 -21.76 -21.50
C ALA A 32 3.05 -23.16 -21.06
N LEU A 33 3.15 -23.39 -19.75
CA LEU A 33 3.70 -24.64 -19.22
C LEU A 33 2.68 -25.78 -19.25
N GLY A 34 3.03 -26.83 -20.00
CA GLY A 34 2.24 -28.05 -20.15
C GLY A 34 0.97 -27.86 -20.98
N ASP A 35 0.45 -28.97 -21.50
CA ASP A 35 -0.77 -28.96 -22.30
C ASP A 35 -2.02 -28.68 -21.43
N PRO A 36 -3.01 -27.94 -21.94
CA PRO A 36 -4.29 -27.75 -21.28
C PRO A 36 -4.97 -29.07 -20.91
N ILE A 37 -5.40 -29.21 -19.65
CA ILE A 37 -6.11 -30.41 -19.14
C ILE A 37 -7.54 -30.10 -18.72
N LEU A 38 -7.88 -28.83 -18.52
CA LEU A 38 -9.24 -28.38 -18.19
C LEU A 38 -9.81 -27.53 -19.35
N PRO A 39 -11.14 -27.32 -19.41
CA PRO A 39 -11.72 -26.35 -20.32
C PRO A 39 -11.13 -24.96 -20.09
N VAL A 40 -10.95 -24.20 -21.18
CA VAL A 40 -10.33 -22.86 -21.19
C VAL A 40 -10.87 -21.94 -20.11
N TRP A 41 -12.19 -21.92 -19.91
CA TRP A 41 -12.83 -21.06 -18.92
C TRP A 41 -12.33 -21.36 -17.50
N LEU A 42 -12.10 -22.63 -17.16
CA LEU A 42 -11.68 -23.06 -15.83
C LEU A 42 -10.17 -22.86 -15.62
N GLU A 43 -9.35 -23.17 -16.63
CA GLU A 43 -7.90 -22.92 -16.57
C GLU A 43 -7.56 -21.45 -16.43
N PHE A 44 -8.37 -20.58 -17.02
CA PHE A 44 -8.20 -19.15 -16.88
C PHE A 44 -8.82 -18.64 -15.57
N SER A 45 -10.06 -19.03 -15.26
CA SER A 45 -10.77 -18.47 -14.09
C SER A 45 -10.14 -18.88 -12.76
N LEU A 46 -9.54 -20.07 -12.65
CA LEU A 46 -8.96 -20.54 -11.39
C LEU A 46 -7.75 -19.70 -10.94
N PRO A 47 -6.67 -19.53 -11.75
CA PRO A 47 -5.56 -18.65 -11.40
C PRO A 47 -6.00 -17.22 -11.15
N VAL A 48 -6.92 -16.69 -11.97
CA VAL A 48 -7.46 -15.34 -11.81
C VAL A 48 -8.21 -15.19 -10.50
N ALA A 49 -9.08 -16.14 -10.14
CA ALA A 49 -9.81 -16.10 -8.88
C ALA A 49 -8.87 -16.15 -7.67
N ILE A 50 -7.86 -17.02 -7.71
CA ILE A 50 -6.83 -17.12 -6.66
C ILE A 50 -6.03 -15.81 -6.54
N ALA A 51 -5.73 -15.15 -7.66
CA ALA A 51 -4.97 -13.89 -7.67
C ALA A 51 -5.81 -12.66 -7.27
N VAL A 52 -7.09 -12.63 -7.63
CA VAL A 52 -7.93 -11.44 -7.50
C VAL A 52 -8.71 -11.45 -6.19
N LEU A 53 -9.41 -12.54 -5.86
CA LEU A 53 -10.33 -12.55 -4.72
C LEU A 53 -9.65 -12.23 -3.39
N PRO A 54 -8.49 -12.80 -3.03
CA PRO A 54 -7.85 -12.49 -1.75
C PRO A 54 -7.45 -11.03 -1.63
N VAL A 55 -6.95 -10.43 -2.72
CA VAL A 55 -6.48 -9.04 -2.73
C VAL A 55 -7.66 -8.07 -2.65
N VAL A 56 -8.72 -8.31 -3.43
CA VAL A 56 -9.95 -7.49 -3.36
C VAL A 56 -10.56 -7.59 -1.96
N TRP A 57 -10.69 -8.81 -1.44
CA TRP A 57 -11.21 -9.04 -0.09
C TRP A 57 -10.40 -8.32 0.98
N MET A 58 -9.07 -8.45 0.91
CA MET A 58 -8.13 -7.77 1.79
C MET A 58 -8.32 -6.25 1.72
N GLN A 59 -8.22 -5.65 0.52
CA GLN A 59 -8.31 -4.20 0.36
C GLN A 59 -9.68 -3.63 0.74
N TRP A 60 -10.75 -4.38 0.51
CA TRP A 60 -12.11 -3.98 0.88
C TRP A 60 -12.32 -3.97 2.39
N SER A 61 -11.90 -5.06 3.07
CA SER A 61 -12.14 -5.27 4.49
C SER A 61 -11.13 -4.51 5.35
N ARG A 62 -9.85 -4.77 5.11
CA ARG A 62 -8.70 -4.26 5.86
C ARG A 62 -7.58 -3.89 4.88
N PRO A 63 -7.54 -2.63 4.40
CA PRO A 63 -6.52 -2.20 3.45
C PRO A 63 -5.12 -2.52 3.97
N PHE A 64 -4.20 -2.69 3.03
CA PHE A 64 -2.81 -3.01 3.33
C PHE A 64 -2.19 -1.94 4.24
N TYR A 65 -1.45 -2.37 5.26
CA TYR A 65 -0.72 -1.47 6.15
C TYR A 65 0.55 -0.95 5.45
N ILE A 66 0.51 0.30 4.98
CA ILE A 66 1.55 0.91 4.13
C ILE A 66 2.92 1.07 4.80
N PHE A 67 3.02 0.90 6.12
CA PHE A 67 4.30 0.90 6.84
C PHE A 67 4.88 -0.51 7.01
N SER A 68 4.55 -1.42 6.09
CA SER A 68 5.13 -2.76 5.98
C SER A 68 5.77 -2.95 4.61
N ILE A 69 7.00 -3.46 4.61
CA ILE A 69 7.75 -3.79 3.40
C ILE A 69 7.87 -5.31 3.35
N LEU A 70 7.19 -5.93 2.38
CA LEU A 70 7.11 -7.39 2.20
C LEU A 70 6.62 -8.13 3.46
N VAL A 71 7.55 -8.56 4.31
CA VAL A 71 7.30 -9.39 5.50
C VAL A 71 7.80 -8.73 6.79
N VAL A 72 8.05 -7.42 6.77
CA VAL A 72 8.50 -6.67 7.94
C VAL A 72 7.67 -5.40 8.09
N ALA A 73 7.08 -5.18 9.26
CA ALA A 73 6.18 -4.07 9.53
C ALA A 73 6.72 -3.17 10.64
N LEU A 74 6.57 -1.85 10.47
CA LEU A 74 6.84 -0.88 11.53
C LEU A 74 5.72 -0.96 12.56
N LYS A 75 6.08 -1.14 13.84
CA LYS A 75 5.11 -1.19 14.94
C LYS A 75 4.19 0.05 14.93
N PRO A 76 2.86 -0.11 15.06
CA PRO A 76 1.91 1.00 15.05
C PRO A 76 2.22 2.11 16.08
N ILE A 77 2.76 1.74 17.25
CA ILE A 77 3.15 2.69 18.32
C ILE A 77 4.33 3.59 17.95
N ARG A 78 5.06 3.26 16.88
CA ARG A 78 6.19 4.04 16.37
C ARG A 78 5.79 5.03 15.27
N LEU A 79 4.53 5.02 14.86
CA LEU A 79 4.04 5.93 13.82
C LEU A 79 3.92 7.36 14.36
N THR A 80 4.39 8.31 13.57
CA THR A 80 4.17 9.74 13.81
C THR A 80 2.71 10.11 13.52
N ASP A 81 2.26 11.26 14.01
CA ASP A 81 0.90 11.76 13.73
C ASP A 81 0.66 11.93 12.24
N ALA A 82 1.65 12.41 11.49
CA ALA A 82 1.58 12.53 10.03
C ALA A 82 1.36 11.15 9.36
N GLN A 83 2.07 10.12 9.81
CA GLN A 83 1.91 8.75 9.32
C GLN A 83 0.55 8.15 9.67
N ARG A 84 0.04 8.44 10.87
CA ARG A 84 -1.30 8.04 11.29
C ARG A 84 -2.38 8.75 10.48
N ARG A 85 -2.18 10.01 10.07
CA ARG A 85 -3.09 10.71 9.14
C ARG A 85 -3.08 10.08 7.75
N LEU A 86 -1.93 9.60 7.27
CA LEU A 86 -1.87 8.81 6.02
C LEU A 86 -2.77 7.58 6.11
N LEU A 87 -2.76 6.85 7.24
CA LEU A 87 -3.67 5.70 7.43
C LEU A 87 -5.14 6.11 7.36
N THR A 88 -5.51 7.24 7.95
CA THR A 88 -6.88 7.79 7.83
C THR A 88 -7.27 8.01 6.36
N LEU A 89 -6.38 8.59 5.56
CA LEU A 89 -6.60 8.74 4.11
C LEU A 89 -6.68 7.39 3.40
N PHE A 90 -5.84 6.42 3.79
CA PHE A 90 -5.86 5.08 3.21
C PHE A 90 -7.17 4.33 3.48
N LYS A 91 -7.85 4.63 4.60
CA LYS A 91 -9.13 4.01 4.99
C LYS A 91 -10.34 4.64 4.30
N ARG A 92 -10.19 5.76 3.60
CA ARG A 92 -11.29 6.50 2.95
C ARG A 92 -11.94 5.66 1.84
N GLY A 93 -13.23 5.94 1.57
CA GLY A 93 -14.03 5.20 0.58
C GLY A 93 -13.45 5.18 -0.85
N GLN A 94 -12.66 6.20 -1.23
CA GLN A 94 -11.95 6.23 -2.52
C GLN A 94 -11.06 5.00 -2.72
N ASN A 95 -10.37 4.54 -1.68
CA ASN A 95 -9.51 3.36 -1.80
C ASN A 95 -10.29 2.06 -1.91
N ARG A 96 -11.51 2.01 -1.36
CA ARG A 96 -12.43 0.88 -1.59
C ARG A 96 -12.91 0.83 -3.04
N PHE A 97 -13.16 1.99 -3.65
CA PHE A 97 -13.49 2.06 -5.06
C PHE A 97 -12.32 1.63 -5.95
N LEU A 98 -11.10 2.07 -5.63
CA LEU A 98 -9.87 1.62 -6.30
C LEU A 98 -9.67 0.10 -6.16
N ALA A 99 -10.01 -0.49 -5.00
CA ALA A 99 -9.95 -1.93 -4.78
C ALA A 99 -10.88 -2.75 -5.70
N LEU A 100 -11.93 -2.14 -6.25
CA LEU A 100 -12.83 -2.79 -7.20
C LEU A 100 -12.41 -2.59 -8.67
N ILE A 101 -11.82 -1.44 -9.00
CA ILE A 101 -11.47 -1.09 -10.38
C ILE A 101 -10.11 -1.62 -10.80
N VAL A 102 -9.10 -1.49 -9.95
CA VAL A 102 -7.73 -1.90 -10.28
C VAL A 102 -7.61 -3.37 -10.70
N PRO A 103 -8.35 -4.34 -10.12
CA PRO A 103 -8.30 -5.74 -10.56
C PRO A 103 -8.64 -5.98 -12.03
N VAL A 104 -9.34 -5.04 -12.70
CA VAL A 104 -9.62 -5.15 -14.14
C VAL A 104 -8.33 -5.23 -14.96
N VAL A 105 -7.28 -4.53 -14.54
CA VAL A 105 -5.98 -4.51 -15.23
C VAL A 105 -5.29 -5.89 -15.24
N PRO A 106 -5.01 -6.54 -14.09
CA PRO A 106 -4.43 -7.88 -14.08
C PRO A 106 -5.34 -8.93 -14.72
N ILE A 107 -6.66 -8.81 -14.64
CA ILE A 107 -7.58 -9.73 -15.35
C ILE A 107 -7.41 -9.60 -16.87
N ALA A 108 -7.42 -8.38 -17.39
CA ALA A 108 -7.23 -8.13 -18.82
C ALA A 108 -5.83 -8.56 -19.29
N ALA A 109 -4.79 -8.29 -18.49
CA ALA A 109 -3.43 -8.74 -18.75
C ALA A 109 -3.35 -10.27 -18.78
N ALA A 110 -3.88 -10.95 -17.77
CA ALA A 110 -3.92 -12.41 -17.72
C ALA A 110 -4.62 -13.01 -18.94
N TRP A 111 -5.72 -12.40 -19.40
CA TRP A 111 -6.43 -12.87 -20.59
C TRP A 111 -5.55 -12.77 -21.84
N PHE A 112 -4.88 -11.63 -22.02
CA PHE A 112 -3.94 -11.45 -23.12
C PHE A 112 -2.80 -12.47 -23.05
N LEU A 113 -2.18 -12.63 -21.88
CA LEU A 113 -1.08 -13.57 -21.65
C LEU A 113 -1.49 -15.02 -21.87
N TYR A 114 -2.69 -15.42 -21.43
CA TYR A 114 -3.21 -16.77 -21.67
C TYR A 114 -3.40 -17.04 -23.17
N ARG A 115 -3.94 -16.07 -23.91
CA ARG A 115 -4.12 -16.17 -25.37
C ARG A 115 -2.80 -16.17 -26.14
N SER A 116 -1.78 -15.47 -25.63
CA SER A 116 -0.44 -15.44 -26.21
C SER A 116 0.50 -16.50 -25.63
N ALA A 117 0.04 -17.39 -24.75
CA ALA A 117 0.86 -18.40 -24.08
C ALA A 117 1.73 -19.24 -25.04
N PRO A 118 1.25 -19.67 -26.24
CA PRO A 118 2.08 -20.42 -27.17
C PRO A 118 3.37 -19.70 -27.61
N ALA A 119 3.40 -18.37 -27.60
CA ALA A 119 4.61 -17.61 -27.95
C ALA A 119 5.72 -17.68 -26.88
N ALA A 120 5.42 -18.20 -25.67
CA ALA A 120 6.41 -18.49 -24.64
C ALA A 120 6.87 -19.97 -24.63
N SER A 121 6.42 -20.80 -25.59
CA SER A 121 6.77 -22.23 -25.62
C SER A 121 8.28 -22.47 -25.65
N GLY A 122 9.04 -21.62 -26.36
CA GLY A 122 10.49 -21.74 -26.43
C GLY A 122 11.22 -21.66 -25.08
N ILE A 123 10.58 -21.06 -24.05
CA ILE A 123 11.06 -21.08 -22.67
C ILE A 123 10.43 -22.26 -21.92
N ALA A 124 9.12 -22.46 -22.07
CA ALA A 124 8.36 -23.49 -21.35
C ALA A 124 8.82 -24.92 -21.67
N ASP A 125 9.31 -25.18 -22.89
CA ASP A 125 9.81 -26.49 -23.33
C ASP A 125 11.06 -26.96 -22.55
N TRP A 126 11.76 -26.04 -21.88
CA TRP A 126 12.89 -26.35 -20.99
C TRP A 126 12.46 -26.72 -19.57
N LEU A 127 11.18 -26.54 -19.23
CA LEU A 127 10.63 -26.80 -17.91
C LEU A 127 9.82 -28.12 -17.90
N PRO A 128 9.58 -28.73 -16.71
CA PRO A 128 8.70 -29.89 -16.61
C PRO A 128 7.30 -29.56 -17.12
N SER A 129 6.75 -30.38 -18.03
CA SER A 129 5.46 -30.19 -18.71
C SER A 129 4.22 -30.39 -17.82
N TRP A 130 4.32 -30.04 -16.54
CA TRP A 130 3.28 -30.22 -15.55
C TRP A 130 2.29 -29.05 -15.58
N ARG A 131 1.14 -29.26 -16.21
CA ARG A 131 0.09 -28.23 -16.34
C ARG A 131 -0.31 -27.60 -15.01
N LEU A 132 -0.45 -28.41 -13.95
CA LEU A 132 -0.82 -27.92 -12.62
C LEU A 132 0.26 -27.00 -12.02
N LEU A 133 1.54 -27.30 -12.26
CA LEU A 133 2.65 -26.43 -11.84
C LEU A 133 2.59 -25.10 -12.59
N GLY A 134 2.31 -25.15 -13.90
CA GLY A 134 2.12 -23.96 -14.73
C GLY A 134 1.01 -23.05 -14.20
N LEU A 135 -0.16 -23.62 -13.91
CA LEU A 135 -1.29 -22.89 -13.33
C LEU A 135 -0.97 -22.32 -11.95
N ALA A 136 -0.20 -23.02 -11.12
CA ALA A 136 0.24 -22.51 -9.82
C ALA A 136 1.22 -21.33 -9.97
N ILE A 137 2.19 -21.43 -10.88
CA ILE A 137 3.11 -20.33 -11.21
C ILE A 137 2.32 -19.13 -11.73
N ALA A 138 1.38 -19.35 -12.64
CA ALA A 138 0.51 -18.30 -13.18
C ALA A 138 -0.31 -17.61 -12.08
N ALA A 139 -0.91 -18.39 -11.17
CA ALA A 139 -1.71 -17.87 -10.06
C ALA A 139 -0.89 -17.03 -9.09
N ILE A 140 0.27 -17.53 -8.63
CA ILE A 140 1.14 -16.83 -7.67
C ILE A 140 1.73 -15.56 -8.29
N SER A 141 2.18 -15.65 -9.55
CA SER A 141 2.76 -14.51 -10.24
C SER A 141 1.69 -13.44 -10.52
N LEU A 142 0.48 -13.85 -10.91
CA LEU A 142 -0.63 -12.92 -11.10
C LEU A 142 -1.09 -12.30 -9.78
N LEU A 143 -1.08 -13.05 -8.67
CA LEU A 143 -1.37 -12.54 -7.33
C LEU A 143 -0.36 -11.45 -6.94
N ALA A 144 0.93 -11.72 -7.16
CA ALA A 144 1.98 -10.75 -6.92
C ALA A 144 1.82 -9.51 -7.82
N ALA A 145 1.63 -9.69 -9.13
CA ALA A 145 1.36 -8.61 -10.08
C ALA A 145 0.17 -7.73 -9.62
N HIS A 146 -0.91 -8.36 -9.16
CA HIS A 146 -2.09 -7.67 -8.65
C HIS A 146 -1.77 -6.85 -7.38
N LEU A 147 -1.03 -7.40 -6.42
CA LEU A 147 -0.59 -6.65 -5.24
C LEU A 147 0.30 -5.44 -5.62
N PHE A 148 1.26 -5.68 -6.54
CA PHE A 148 2.22 -4.67 -7.01
C PHE A 148 1.64 -3.63 -7.96
N ILE A 149 0.37 -3.73 -8.36
CA ILE A 149 -0.36 -2.62 -9.00
C ILE A 149 -1.38 -2.00 -8.03
N GLN A 150 -2.04 -2.80 -7.21
CA GLN A 150 -3.07 -2.35 -6.28
C GLN A 150 -2.53 -1.40 -5.21
N VAL A 151 -1.40 -1.75 -4.58
CA VAL A 151 -0.82 -0.93 -3.52
C VAL A 151 -0.30 0.42 -4.07
N PRO A 152 0.49 0.46 -5.17
CA PRO A 152 0.90 1.74 -5.77
C PRO A 152 -0.28 2.62 -6.21
N VAL A 153 -1.36 2.05 -6.75
CA VAL A 153 -2.53 2.85 -7.14
C VAL A 153 -3.22 3.47 -5.92
N SER A 154 -3.35 2.73 -4.81
CA SER A 154 -3.83 3.30 -3.54
C SER A 154 -2.91 4.41 -3.02
N VAL A 155 -1.58 4.24 -3.13
CA VAL A 155 -0.58 5.26 -2.78
C VAL A 155 -0.75 6.51 -3.63
N LEU A 156 -0.88 6.36 -4.95
CA LEU A 156 -1.15 7.49 -5.85
C LEU A 156 -2.46 8.19 -5.48
N GLY A 157 -3.50 7.44 -5.12
CA GLY A 157 -4.76 8.00 -4.62
C GLY A 157 -4.56 8.92 -3.41
N VAL A 158 -3.75 8.48 -2.43
CA VAL A 158 -3.41 9.28 -1.24
C VAL A 158 -2.49 10.46 -1.57
N MET A 159 -1.48 10.27 -2.42
CA MET A 159 -0.60 11.37 -2.86
C MET A 159 -1.40 12.47 -3.59
N LEU A 160 -2.40 12.09 -4.37
CA LEU A 160 -3.25 13.05 -5.08
C LEU A 160 -4.21 13.83 -4.15
N ALA A 161 -4.42 13.40 -2.89
CA ALA A 161 -5.21 14.12 -1.89
C ALA A 161 -4.62 15.50 -1.54
N GLN A 162 -5.47 16.50 -1.31
CA GLN A 162 -5.04 17.89 -1.09
C GLN A 162 -4.34 18.07 0.27
N GLN A 163 -3.50 19.10 0.40
CA GLN A 163 -2.82 19.41 1.66
C GLN A 163 -3.83 19.72 2.77
N ASN A 164 -4.87 20.50 2.46
CA ASN A 164 -5.93 20.83 3.40
C ASN A 164 -6.65 19.57 3.89
N GLU A 165 -6.97 18.63 2.98
CA GLU A 165 -7.56 17.34 3.36
C GLU A 165 -6.65 16.53 4.29
N PHE A 166 -5.33 16.63 4.15
CA PHE A 166 -4.37 15.97 5.05
C PHE A 166 -4.24 16.67 6.41
N GLU A 167 -4.36 17.99 6.45
CA GLU A 167 -4.29 18.78 7.67
C GLU A 167 -5.55 18.65 8.53
N ASP A 168 -6.70 18.52 7.87
CA ASP A 168 -8.04 18.43 8.48
C ASP A 168 -8.37 17.02 9.04
N VAL A 169 -7.67 15.98 8.59
CA VAL A 169 -7.89 14.62 9.11
C VAL A 169 -7.17 14.38 10.42
N GLU A 170 -7.89 13.79 11.37
CA GLU A 170 -7.29 13.35 12.62
C GLU A 170 -6.36 12.15 12.39
N PRO A 171 -5.24 12.07 13.17
CA PRO A 171 -4.39 10.89 13.18
C PRO A 171 -5.18 9.62 13.55
N PHE A 172 -5.03 8.56 12.78
CA PHE A 172 -5.69 7.28 13.07
C PHE A 172 -5.29 6.74 14.48
N PRO A 173 -6.24 6.24 15.30
CA PRO A 173 -5.95 5.74 16.64
C PRO A 173 -5.05 4.49 16.58
N VAL A 174 -3.96 4.49 17.37
CA VAL A 174 -2.94 3.41 17.31
C VAL A 174 -3.54 2.05 17.68
N GLU A 175 -4.42 2.04 18.68
CA GLU A 175 -5.08 0.86 19.23
C GLU A 175 -6.00 0.20 18.20
N GLN A 176 -6.48 0.97 17.22
CA GLN A 176 -7.40 0.52 16.19
C GLN A 176 -6.70 0.00 14.93
N ILE A 177 -5.40 0.27 14.76
CA ILE A 177 -4.63 -0.11 13.57
C ILE A 177 -4.68 -1.63 13.33
N PRO A 178 -4.42 -2.50 14.32
CA PRO A 178 -4.44 -3.95 14.12
C PRO A 178 -5.79 -4.54 13.70
N GLN A 179 -6.91 -3.88 14.05
CA GLN A 179 -8.23 -4.35 13.66
C GLN A 179 -8.68 -3.80 12.30
N ASN A 180 -8.07 -2.72 11.82
CA ASN A 180 -8.52 -1.99 10.64
C ASN A 180 -7.64 -2.15 9.40
N PHE A 181 -6.40 -2.60 9.57
CA PHE A 181 -5.43 -2.80 8.49
C PHE A 181 -4.89 -4.23 8.48
N SER A 182 -4.44 -4.67 7.30
CA SER A 182 -3.76 -5.96 7.17
C SER A 182 -2.28 -5.77 7.47
N LEU A 183 -1.85 -6.18 8.67
CA LEU A 183 -0.43 -6.22 9.05
C LEU A 183 0.14 -7.58 8.65
N PHE A 184 1.08 -7.57 7.73
CA PHE A 184 1.86 -8.74 7.36
C PHE A 184 3.29 -8.58 7.84
N GLY A 185 3.79 -9.64 8.48
CA GLY A 185 5.20 -9.76 8.78
C GLY A 185 5.57 -9.70 10.26
N LEU A 186 6.88 -9.52 10.48
CA LEU A 186 7.49 -9.33 11.78
C LEU A 186 7.47 -7.84 12.15
N ASP A 187 7.00 -7.55 13.36
CA ASP A 187 6.93 -6.20 13.89
C ASP A 187 8.29 -5.72 14.41
N VAL A 188 8.81 -4.66 13.82
CA VAL A 188 10.08 -4.04 14.20
C VAL A 188 9.90 -2.60 14.67
N ASP A 189 10.84 -2.13 15.48
CA ASP A 189 10.84 -0.75 15.97
C ASP A 189 11.32 0.25 14.90
N ARG A 190 12.08 -0.20 13.89
CA ARG A 190 12.63 0.64 12.81
C ARG A 190 12.77 -0.16 11.51
N LEU A 191 12.34 0.43 10.40
CA LEU A 191 12.51 -0.12 9.04
C LEU A 191 13.50 0.67 8.19
N LEU A 192 13.64 1.97 8.43
CA LEU A 192 14.47 2.88 7.65
C LEU A 192 15.63 3.46 8.49
N PRO A 193 16.81 3.71 7.90
CA PRO A 193 17.92 4.39 8.58
C PRO A 193 17.54 5.82 9.01
N GLU A 194 18.17 6.33 10.09
CA GLU A 194 17.88 7.66 10.66
C GLU A 194 18.05 8.81 9.65
N LEU A 195 18.89 8.62 8.63
CA LEU A 195 19.11 9.60 7.55
C LEU A 195 17.82 9.92 6.75
N VAL A 196 16.85 9.01 6.73
CA VAL A 196 15.58 9.14 6.00
C VAL A 196 14.45 9.65 6.92
N ALA A 197 14.61 9.55 8.25
CA ALA A 197 13.57 9.88 9.23
C ALA A 197 13.46 11.38 9.56
N ALA A 198 14.34 12.23 9.02
CA ALA A 198 14.33 13.67 9.23
C ALA A 198 13.23 14.36 8.39
N MET A 199 11.96 14.07 8.69
CA MET A 199 10.91 15.08 8.44
C MET A 199 11.06 16.16 9.52
N PRO A 200 11.20 17.44 9.17
CA PRO A 200 11.19 18.49 10.18
C PRO A 200 9.85 18.41 10.92
N PRO A 201 9.84 18.45 12.26
CA PRO A 201 8.60 18.59 13.00
C PRO A 201 7.91 19.85 12.48
N SER A 202 6.68 19.71 12.00
CA SER A 202 5.77 20.83 11.85
C SER A 202 5.62 21.43 13.24
N SER A 203 6.35 22.52 13.47
CA SER A 203 6.37 23.26 14.71
C SER A 203 4.92 23.58 15.09
N PRO A 204 4.44 23.15 16.27
CA PRO A 204 3.19 23.71 16.76
C PRO A 204 3.42 25.21 16.88
N ALA A 205 2.61 25.98 16.17
CA ALA A 205 2.54 27.42 16.37
C ALA A 205 2.45 27.66 17.88
N THR A 206 3.49 28.27 18.42
CA THR A 206 3.65 28.56 19.84
C THR A 206 2.56 29.56 20.18
N ALA A 207 1.41 29.05 20.60
CA ALA A 207 0.34 29.82 21.22
C ALA A 207 0.61 29.89 22.73
N ASP A 208 1.81 30.31 23.11
CA ASP A 208 2.18 30.65 24.49
C ASP A 208 2.84 32.03 24.46
N ALA A 209 2.02 33.04 24.20
CA ALA A 209 2.29 34.38 24.69
C ALA A 209 1.59 34.51 26.04
N GLU A 210 2.14 33.86 27.07
CA GLU A 210 1.84 34.21 28.46
C GLU A 210 2.50 35.56 28.77
N PRO A 211 1.74 36.59 29.21
CA PRO A 211 2.34 37.82 29.70
C PRO A 211 3.01 37.58 31.06
N SER A 212 4.29 37.92 31.12
CA SER A 212 5.12 37.91 32.33
C SER A 212 4.50 38.74 33.47
N PRO A 213 4.44 38.22 34.71
CA PRO A 213 4.03 38.99 35.87
C PRO A 213 5.27 39.46 36.64
N ALA A 214 5.56 40.77 36.62
CA ALA A 214 6.35 41.43 37.65
C ALA A 214 6.29 42.96 37.51
N ASP A 215 6.14 43.61 38.66
CA ASP A 215 6.25 45.03 38.99
C ASP A 215 5.06 45.95 38.64
N GLU A 216 4.11 46.04 39.57
CA GLU A 216 3.99 47.26 40.40
C GLU A 216 3.00 47.04 41.56
N ASP A 217 3.54 46.83 42.75
CA ASP A 217 2.81 46.90 44.03
C ASP A 217 3.51 47.94 44.91
N ARG A 218 2.95 49.17 45.02
CA ARG A 218 2.75 49.96 46.27
C ARG A 218 2.30 51.42 46.04
N PRO A 219 1.66 52.09 47.03
CA PRO A 219 0.22 52.13 47.16
C PRO A 219 -0.36 53.57 47.18
N ALA A 220 -1.69 53.64 47.30
CA ALA A 220 -2.49 54.84 47.51
C ALA A 220 -2.00 55.72 48.67
N SER A 221 -2.05 57.04 48.45
CA SER A 221 -2.21 58.03 49.53
C SER A 221 -3.37 58.96 49.15
N GLU A 222 -4.36 59.00 50.03
CA GLU A 222 -5.47 59.94 50.07
C GLU A 222 -5.01 61.30 50.60
N GLY A 223 -5.69 62.39 50.20
CA GLY A 223 -5.92 63.57 51.05
C GLY A 223 -5.14 64.84 50.71
N SER A 224 -5.78 65.79 50.02
CA SER A 224 -6.21 67.11 50.52
C SER A 224 -6.76 68.00 49.41
#